data_AF-Q7X302-F1
#
_entry.id   AF-Q7X302-F1
#
_cell.length_a   1.000
_cell.length_b   1.000
_cell.length_c   1.000
_cell.angle_alpha   90.00
_cell.angle_beta   90.00
_cell.angle_gamma   90.00
#
_symmetry.space_group_name_H-M   'P 1'
#
loop_
_entity.id
_entity.type
_entity.pdbx_description
1 polymer ?
#
loop_
_entity_poly.entity_id
_entity_poly.type
_entity_poly.pdbx_seq_one_letter_code
_entity_poly.pdbx_strand_id
1 'polypeptide(L)'
;MSLKPRILFAFVVVVATALAAGPTFAQSGPDEEVETLIKTVKLLEQDPLGKKSKDLRSKALMWVIETDKVTVSACSLLVSGLDEKYKYAGDLVTQYTLGMAAAKLTTPSLDENAIQQAGIDSALISYEAMVKAQPKARNVFMDDLLVKRGNGSLATYVIENNCKARK
;
A
#
# COMPACT_ATOMS: atom_id res chain seq x y z
N MET A 1 -77.73 -4.36 44.38
CA MET A 1 -78.14 -4.58 42.97
C MET A 1 -77.09 -3.90 42.09
N SER A 2 -76.10 -4.63 41.59
CA SER A 2 -76.12 -5.42 40.33
C SER A 2 -75.57 -4.62 39.14
N LEU A 3 -74.28 -4.90 38.84
CA LEU A 3 -73.73 -5.29 37.53
C LEU A 3 -73.61 -4.29 36.35
N LYS A 4 -72.35 -3.83 36.12
CA LYS A 4 -71.58 -3.68 34.84
C LYS A 4 -72.11 -2.70 33.76
N PRO A 5 -71.38 -2.42 32.64
CA PRO A 5 -69.93 -2.23 32.40
C PRO A 5 -69.66 -0.95 31.59
N ARG A 6 -68.45 -0.37 31.61
CA ARG A 6 -67.91 0.36 30.45
C ARG A 6 -66.40 0.17 30.40
N ILE A 7 -66.00 -0.89 29.71
CA ILE A 7 -64.62 -1.11 29.28
C ILE A 7 -64.31 0.00 28.26
N LEU A 8 -63.61 1.05 28.69
CA LEU A 8 -62.91 1.94 27.78
C LEU A 8 -61.58 1.25 27.45
N PHE A 9 -61.50 0.62 26.27
CA PHE A 9 -60.24 0.17 25.70
C PHE A 9 -59.42 1.40 25.35
N ALA A 10 -58.60 1.89 26.28
CA ALA A 10 -57.55 2.84 25.99
C ALA A 10 -56.42 2.09 25.26
N PHE A 11 -56.42 2.15 23.94
CA PHE A 11 -55.27 1.73 23.12
C PHE A 11 -54.13 2.74 23.37
N VAL A 12 -53.30 2.47 24.38
CA VAL A 12 -52.02 3.14 24.55
C VAL A 12 -51.06 2.53 23.54
N VAL A 13 -50.85 3.22 22.43
CA VAL A 13 -49.78 2.93 21.48
C VAL A 13 -48.47 3.33 22.14
N VAL A 14 -47.78 2.36 22.76
CA VAL A 14 -46.39 2.52 23.18
C VAL A 14 -45.54 2.51 21.92
N VAL A 15 -45.17 3.70 21.43
CA VAL A 15 -44.14 3.86 20.41
C VAL A 15 -42.80 3.55 21.09
N ALA A 16 -42.39 2.29 21.05
CA ALA A 16 -41.03 1.90 21.39
C ALA A 16 -40.11 2.39 20.27
N THR A 17 -39.50 3.55 20.46
CA THR A 17 -38.37 4.03 19.65
C THR A 17 -37.19 3.10 19.90
N ALA A 18 -37.06 2.08 19.06
CA ALA A 18 -35.83 1.31 18.95
C ALA A 18 -34.72 2.25 18.47
N LEU A 19 -33.84 2.65 19.39
CA LEU A 19 -32.54 3.21 19.08
C LEU A 19 -31.80 2.20 18.21
N ALA A 20 -31.78 2.45 16.91
CA ALA A 20 -30.90 1.76 15.98
C ALA A 20 -29.46 2.13 16.31
N ALA A 21 -28.84 1.38 17.21
CA ALA A 21 -27.40 1.27 17.29
C ALA A 21 -26.93 0.51 16.04
N GLY A 22 -26.88 1.21 14.90
CA GLY A 22 -26.17 0.72 13.73
C GLY A 22 -24.69 0.54 14.09
N PRO A 23 -24.00 -0.45 13.52
CA PRO A 23 -22.56 -0.59 13.72
C PRO A 23 -21.90 0.70 13.20
N THR A 24 -21.35 1.49 14.13
CA THR A 24 -20.36 2.51 13.77
C THR A 24 -19.16 1.77 13.21
N PHE A 25 -19.06 1.67 11.89
CA PHE A 25 -17.76 1.45 11.27
C PHE A 25 -16.92 2.65 11.71
N ALA A 26 -16.02 2.42 12.67
CA ALA A 26 -15.05 3.42 13.07
C ALA A 26 -14.24 3.74 11.81
N GLN A 27 -14.51 4.89 11.21
CA GLN A 27 -13.72 5.42 10.12
C GLN A 27 -12.35 5.69 10.72
N SER A 28 -11.33 4.96 10.25
CA SER A 28 -9.96 5.13 10.71
C SER A 28 -9.56 6.59 10.60
N GLY A 29 -8.87 7.09 11.63
CA GLY A 29 -8.43 8.49 11.65
C GLY A 29 -7.47 8.78 10.48
N PRO A 30 -7.35 10.03 10.03
CA PRO A 30 -6.48 10.41 8.92
C PRO A 30 -5.00 9.96 9.09
N ASP A 31 -4.54 9.80 10.33
CA ASP A 31 -3.16 9.36 10.65
C ASP A 31 -3.04 7.83 10.73
N GLU A 32 -4.13 7.14 11.06
CA GLU A 32 -4.16 5.68 11.18
C GLU A 32 -4.00 5.01 9.80
N GLU A 33 -4.58 5.59 8.75
CA GLU A 33 -4.43 5.10 7.39
C GLU A 33 -2.98 5.25 6.88
N VAL A 34 -2.33 6.38 7.21
CA VAL A 34 -0.91 6.62 6.89
C VAL A 34 -0.02 5.60 7.60
N GLU A 35 -0.23 5.39 8.89
CA GLU A 35 0.49 4.34 9.64
C GLU A 35 0.25 2.95 9.06
N THR A 36 -0.99 2.66 8.64
CA THR A 36 -1.36 1.37 8.03
C THR A 36 -0.62 1.15 6.72
N LEU A 37 -0.51 2.18 5.87
CA LEU A 37 0.31 2.11 4.66
C LEU A 37 1.76 1.79 4.99
N ILE A 38 2.38 2.55 5.91
CA ILE A 38 3.80 2.39 6.26
C ILE A 38 4.06 0.97 6.80
N LYS A 39 3.21 0.47 7.69
CA LYS A 39 3.28 -0.90 8.22
C LYS A 39 3.10 -1.94 7.10
N THR A 40 2.19 -1.71 6.17
CA THR A 40 1.95 -2.60 5.03
C THR A 40 3.17 -2.66 4.09
N VAL A 41 3.80 -1.51 3.81
CA VAL A 41 5.04 -1.45 3.01
C VAL A 41 6.13 -2.30 3.64
N LYS A 42 6.36 -2.16 4.95
CA LYS A 42 7.36 -2.96 5.68
C LYS A 42 7.03 -4.45 5.71
N LEU A 43 5.75 -4.81 5.81
CA LEU A 43 5.33 -6.20 5.70
C LEU A 43 5.63 -6.78 4.32
N LEU A 44 5.32 -6.05 3.24
CA LEU A 44 5.55 -6.50 1.86
C LEU A 44 7.04 -6.52 1.46
N GLU A 45 7.88 -5.73 2.12
CA GLU A 45 9.34 -5.83 2.04
C GLU A 45 9.84 -7.15 2.65
N GLN A 46 9.21 -7.64 3.71
CA GLN A 46 9.67 -8.82 4.46
C GLN A 46 9.04 -10.13 3.99
N ASP A 47 7.75 -10.13 3.65
CA ASP A 47 6.97 -11.29 3.19
C ASP A 47 6.16 -10.97 1.90
N PRO A 48 6.85 -10.74 0.77
CA PRO A 48 6.20 -10.35 -0.47
C PRO A 48 5.33 -11.43 -1.12
N LEU A 49 5.58 -12.70 -0.79
CA LEU A 49 4.90 -13.88 -1.35
C LEU A 49 3.95 -14.53 -0.34
N GLY A 50 3.75 -13.90 0.82
CA GLY A 50 2.82 -14.33 1.84
C GLY A 50 1.39 -14.47 1.32
N LYS A 51 0.60 -15.30 2.00
CA LYS A 51 -0.78 -15.65 1.58
C LYS A 51 -1.67 -14.42 1.37
N LYS A 52 -1.44 -13.34 2.11
CA LYS A 52 -2.21 -12.08 2.03
C LYS A 52 -1.52 -10.99 1.23
N SER A 53 -0.27 -11.19 0.81
CA SER A 53 0.57 -10.12 0.28
C SER A 53 0.03 -9.51 -1.01
N LYS A 54 -0.61 -10.32 -1.87
CA LYS A 54 -1.30 -9.81 -3.07
C LYS A 54 -2.45 -8.87 -2.73
N ASP A 55 -3.31 -9.23 -1.77
CA ASP A 55 -4.46 -8.42 -1.35
C ASP A 55 -3.99 -7.14 -0.65
N LEU A 56 -3.02 -7.25 0.25
CA LEU A 56 -2.42 -6.11 0.94
C LEU A 56 -1.79 -5.11 -0.05
N ARG A 57 -1.01 -5.62 -1.01
CA ARG A 57 -0.39 -4.79 -2.06
C ARG A 57 -1.44 -4.06 -2.89
N SER A 58 -2.49 -4.77 -3.32
CA SER A 58 -3.57 -4.17 -4.11
C SER A 58 -4.31 -3.08 -3.33
N LYS A 59 -4.66 -3.34 -2.07
CA LYS A 59 -5.36 -2.36 -1.21
C LYS A 59 -4.50 -1.14 -0.92
N ALA A 60 -3.23 -1.34 -0.60
CA ALA A 60 -2.28 -0.26 -0.38
C ALA A 60 -2.11 0.61 -1.63
N LEU A 61 -2.01 -0.01 -2.81
CA LEU A 61 -1.89 0.73 -4.06
C LEU A 61 -3.15 1.55 -4.36
N MET A 62 -4.34 0.96 -4.16
CA MET A 62 -5.60 1.70 -4.33
C MET A 62 -5.69 2.89 -3.38
N TRP A 63 -5.32 2.72 -2.12
CA TRP A 63 -5.28 3.84 -1.17
C TRP A 63 -4.34 4.95 -1.63
N VAL A 64 -3.13 4.62 -2.12
CA VAL A 64 -2.18 5.62 -2.67
C VAL A 64 -2.74 6.34 -3.90
N ILE A 65 -3.57 5.67 -4.71
CA ILE A 65 -4.21 6.27 -5.89
C ILE A 65 -5.36 7.22 -5.50
N GLU A 66 -6.13 6.87 -4.47
CA GLU A 66 -7.37 7.55 -4.11
C GLU A 66 -7.18 8.67 -3.08
N THR A 67 -6.13 8.60 -2.26
CA THR A 67 -5.89 9.58 -1.19
C THR A 67 -5.40 10.92 -1.72
N ASP A 68 -5.73 12.00 -1.01
CA ASP A 68 -5.18 13.35 -1.21
C ASP A 68 -3.93 13.63 -0.35
N LYS A 69 -3.53 12.67 0.50
CA LYS A 69 -2.43 12.82 1.48
C LYS A 69 -1.05 12.73 0.86
N VAL A 70 -0.91 12.05 -0.26
CA VAL A 70 0.37 11.85 -0.94
C VAL A 70 0.15 11.71 -2.43
N THR A 71 1.09 12.25 -3.20
CA THR A 71 1.16 12.01 -4.65
C THR A 71 2.56 11.55 -5.02
N VAL A 72 2.61 10.44 -5.74
CA VAL A 72 3.86 9.85 -6.24
C VAL A 72 3.90 9.93 -7.75
N SER A 73 5.06 10.32 -8.29
CA SER A 73 5.32 10.26 -9.72
C SER A 73 6.28 9.10 -9.96
N ALA A 74 5.78 8.01 -10.52
CA ALA A 74 6.60 6.86 -10.86
C ALA A 74 7.41 7.15 -12.12
N CYS A 75 8.72 6.98 -12.00
CA CYS A 75 9.64 7.09 -13.11
C CYS A 75 9.94 5.73 -13.74
N SER A 76 10.52 5.76 -14.94
CA SER A 76 10.58 4.63 -15.84
C SER A 76 11.61 3.55 -15.49
N LEU A 77 12.53 3.75 -14.54
CA LEU A 77 13.69 2.84 -14.40
C LEU A 77 13.27 1.38 -14.19
N LEU A 78 12.43 1.09 -13.19
CA LEU A 78 11.94 -0.27 -12.97
C LEU A 78 10.97 -0.72 -14.06
N VAL A 79 10.10 0.18 -14.54
CA VAL A 79 9.11 -0.13 -15.57
C VAL A 79 9.78 -0.52 -16.90
N SER A 80 10.91 0.08 -17.21
CA SER A 80 11.66 -0.16 -18.46
C SER A 80 12.71 -1.26 -18.33
N GLY A 81 13.29 -1.45 -17.15
CA GLY A 81 14.30 -2.47 -16.88
C GLY A 81 13.75 -3.86 -16.62
N LEU A 82 12.51 -3.96 -16.14
CA LEU A 82 11.82 -5.24 -15.96
C LEU A 82 11.13 -5.68 -17.24
N ASP A 83 11.39 -6.92 -17.66
CA ASP A 83 10.60 -7.58 -18.71
C ASP A 83 9.15 -7.73 -18.25
N GLU A 84 8.18 -7.31 -19.05
CA GLU A 84 6.75 -7.47 -18.77
C GLU A 84 6.33 -8.94 -18.59
N LYS A 85 7.08 -9.88 -19.18
CA LYS A 85 6.87 -11.33 -19.02
C LYS A 85 7.41 -11.86 -17.69
N TYR A 86 8.22 -11.09 -16.97
CA TYR A 86 8.70 -11.49 -15.66
C TYR A 86 7.52 -11.53 -14.67
N LYS A 87 7.29 -12.72 -14.11
CA LYS A 87 6.12 -13.03 -13.27
C LYS A 87 5.86 -12.02 -12.14
N TYR A 88 6.91 -11.44 -11.56
CA TYR A 88 6.82 -10.55 -10.41
C TYR A 88 7.03 -9.07 -10.79
N ALA A 89 7.03 -8.72 -12.08
CA ALA A 89 7.28 -7.34 -12.52
C ALA A 89 6.28 -6.35 -11.91
N GLY A 90 4.98 -6.66 -12.00
CA GLY A 90 3.92 -5.82 -11.41
C GLY A 90 4.01 -5.70 -9.89
N ASP A 91 4.42 -6.77 -9.20
CA ASP A 91 4.59 -6.76 -7.75
C ASP A 91 5.74 -5.82 -7.32
N LEU A 92 6.86 -5.85 -8.04
CA LEU A 92 8.02 -5.00 -7.75
C LEU A 92 7.78 -3.54 -8.13
N VAL A 93 7.14 -3.27 -9.27
CA VAL A 93 6.76 -1.90 -9.66
C VAL A 93 5.79 -1.31 -8.65
N THR A 94 4.81 -2.10 -8.19
CA THR A 94 3.89 -1.63 -7.14
C THR A 94 4.63 -1.37 -5.84
N GLN A 95 5.52 -2.27 -5.41
CA GLN A 95 6.31 -2.07 -4.19
C GLN A 95 7.13 -0.79 -4.25
N TYR A 96 7.73 -0.50 -5.40
CA TYR A 96 8.44 0.74 -5.65
C TYR A 96 7.55 1.96 -5.45
N THR A 97 6.34 1.95 -6.01
CA THR A 97 5.34 3.00 -5.80
C THR A 97 4.96 3.18 -4.34
N LEU A 98 4.72 2.09 -3.61
CA LEU A 98 4.37 2.14 -2.20
C LEU A 98 5.54 2.64 -1.33
N GLY A 99 6.78 2.25 -1.66
CA GLY A 99 7.99 2.73 -1.01
C GLY A 99 8.17 4.24 -1.14
N MET A 100 7.93 4.79 -2.35
CA MET A 100 7.93 6.24 -2.57
C MET A 100 6.87 6.94 -1.71
N ALA A 101 5.65 6.40 -1.66
CA ALA A 101 4.56 6.98 -0.88
C ALA A 101 4.89 7.01 0.61
N ALA A 102 5.37 5.89 1.16
CA ALA A 102 5.80 5.80 2.55
C ALA A 102 6.94 6.78 2.87
N ALA A 103 7.91 6.95 1.97
CA ALA A 103 9.01 7.90 2.14
C ALA A 103 8.51 9.35 2.17
N LYS A 104 7.63 9.76 1.24
CA LYS A 104 7.03 11.11 1.23
C LYS A 104 6.23 11.39 2.50
N LEU A 105 5.45 10.41 2.96
CA LEU A 105 4.64 10.55 4.19
C LEU A 105 5.50 10.63 5.45
N THR A 106 6.62 9.91 5.50
CA THR A 106 7.52 9.91 6.68
C THR A 106 8.47 11.10 6.68
N THR A 107 8.89 11.58 5.52
CA THR A 107 9.85 12.68 5.37
C THR A 107 9.43 13.59 4.21
N PRO A 108 8.50 14.53 4.43
CA PRO A 108 7.93 15.36 3.37
C PRO A 108 8.93 16.29 2.66
N SER A 109 10.11 16.51 3.24
CA SER A 109 11.15 17.39 2.71
C SER A 109 12.12 16.71 1.72
N LEU A 110 11.94 15.42 1.43
CA LEU A 110 12.80 14.71 0.48
C LEU A 110 12.59 15.26 -0.94
N ASP A 111 13.68 15.45 -1.66
CA ASP A 111 13.62 15.76 -3.09
C ASP A 111 13.16 14.54 -3.90
N GLU A 112 12.76 14.77 -5.16
CA GLU A 112 12.24 13.69 -6.00
C GLU A 112 13.28 12.58 -6.22
N ASN A 113 14.58 12.88 -6.37
CA ASN A 113 15.59 11.83 -6.55
C ASN A 113 15.69 10.93 -5.30
N ALA A 114 15.62 11.50 -4.11
CA ALA A 114 15.61 10.75 -2.86
C ALA A 114 14.34 9.90 -2.71
N ILE A 115 13.19 10.41 -3.15
CA ILE A 115 11.95 9.62 -3.18
C ILE A 115 12.06 8.46 -4.16
N GLN A 116 12.54 8.72 -5.37
CA GLN A 116 12.79 7.70 -6.39
C GLN A 116 13.70 6.59 -5.86
N GLN A 117 14.81 6.97 -5.23
CA GLN A 117 15.74 6.07 -4.59
C GLN A 117 15.05 5.22 -3.50
N ALA A 118 14.27 5.85 -2.62
CA ALA A 118 13.55 5.14 -1.56
C ALA A 118 12.56 4.09 -2.10
N GLY A 119 11.87 4.40 -3.20
CA GLY A 119 11.04 3.42 -3.90
C GLY A 119 11.87 2.22 -4.39
N ILE A 120 12.99 2.48 -5.05
CA ILE A 120 13.84 1.42 -5.63
C ILE A 120 14.41 0.54 -4.52
N ASP A 121 14.85 1.15 -3.42
CA ASP A 121 15.33 0.40 -2.26
C ASP A 121 14.23 -0.48 -1.67
N SER A 122 12.99 0.00 -1.57
CA SER A 122 11.85 -0.80 -1.10
C SER A 122 11.57 -2.00 -2.02
N ALA A 123 11.60 -1.79 -3.34
CA ALA A 123 11.46 -2.88 -4.31
C ALA A 123 12.63 -3.88 -4.24
N LEU A 124 13.86 -3.42 -4.02
CA LEU A 124 15.03 -4.30 -3.86
C LEU A 124 14.95 -5.15 -2.59
N ILE A 125 14.53 -4.57 -1.46
CA ILE A 125 14.32 -5.33 -0.21
C ILE A 125 13.27 -6.43 -0.44
N SER A 126 12.15 -6.07 -1.06
CA SER A 126 11.10 -7.03 -1.41
C SER A 126 11.61 -8.11 -2.37
N TYR A 127 12.38 -7.75 -3.40
CA TYR A 127 13.00 -8.70 -4.32
C TYR A 127 13.94 -9.69 -3.61
N GLU A 128 14.79 -9.23 -2.69
CA GLU A 128 15.65 -10.12 -1.90
C GLU A 128 14.84 -11.13 -1.09
N ALA A 129 13.76 -10.68 -0.44
CA ALA A 129 12.85 -11.56 0.29
C ALA A 129 12.15 -12.55 -0.65
N MET A 130 11.71 -12.12 -1.84
CA MET A 130 11.14 -13.01 -2.86
C MET A 130 12.13 -14.09 -3.29
N VAL A 131 13.38 -13.72 -3.61
CA VAL A 131 14.43 -14.66 -4.05
C VAL A 131 14.80 -15.63 -2.94
N LYS A 132 14.87 -15.16 -1.70
CA LYS A 132 15.14 -16.01 -0.52
C LYS A 132 14.05 -17.07 -0.34
N ALA A 133 12.78 -16.69 -0.49
CA ALA A 133 11.65 -17.63 -0.38
C ALA A 133 11.52 -18.54 -1.61
N GLN A 134 11.81 -18.00 -2.80
CA GLN A 134 11.66 -18.69 -4.07
C GLN A 134 12.82 -18.35 -5.01
N PRO A 135 13.90 -19.15 -5.05
CA PRO A 135 15.09 -18.86 -5.85
C PRO A 135 14.83 -18.66 -7.36
N LYS A 136 13.75 -19.25 -7.89
CA LYS A 136 13.30 -19.06 -9.27
C LYS A 136 12.72 -17.67 -9.55
N ALA A 137 12.53 -16.84 -8.53
CA ALA A 137 12.14 -15.45 -8.69
C ALA A 137 13.31 -14.55 -9.12
N ARG A 138 14.54 -15.07 -9.23
CA ARG A 138 15.69 -14.28 -9.66
C ARG A 138 15.46 -13.57 -11.00
N ASN A 139 15.95 -12.34 -11.09
CA ASN A 139 15.89 -11.49 -12.25
C ASN A 139 17.24 -10.76 -12.41
N VAL A 140 17.81 -10.78 -13.62
CA VAL A 140 19.16 -10.24 -13.88
C VAL A 140 19.24 -8.73 -13.66
N PHE A 141 18.21 -7.98 -14.06
CA PHE A 141 18.18 -6.53 -13.86
C PHE A 141 18.12 -6.17 -12.37
N MET A 142 17.29 -6.88 -11.59
CA MET A 142 17.21 -6.67 -10.14
C MET A 142 18.51 -7.07 -9.43
N ASP A 143 19.15 -8.17 -9.85
CA ASP A 143 20.46 -8.58 -9.33
C ASP A 143 21.54 -7.51 -9.59
N ASP A 144 21.54 -6.89 -10.77
CA ASP A 144 22.46 -5.79 -11.10
C ASP A 144 22.22 -4.55 -10.23
N LEU A 145 20.96 -4.19 -9.95
CA LEU A 145 20.64 -3.12 -9.00
C LEU A 145 21.12 -3.43 -7.58
N LEU A 146 21.02 -4.69 -7.13
CA LEU A 146 21.57 -5.11 -5.83
C LEU A 146 23.09 -4.95 -5.75
N VAL A 147 23.81 -5.30 -6.84
CA VAL A 147 25.26 -5.08 -6.91
C VAL A 147 25.59 -3.59 -6.80
N LYS A 148 24.85 -2.73 -7.52
CA LYS A 148 24.99 -1.27 -7.44
C LYS A 148 24.69 -0.72 -6.05
N ARG A 149 23.73 -1.31 -5.33
CA ARG A 149 23.43 -0.94 -3.95
C ARG A 149 24.59 -1.33 -3.03
N GLY A 150 25.10 -2.56 -3.17
CA GLY A 150 26.18 -3.09 -2.35
C GLY A 150 27.52 -2.37 -2.51
N ASN A 151 27.77 -1.74 -3.67
CA ASN A 151 28.98 -0.96 -3.92
C ASN A 151 28.77 0.57 -3.83
N GLY A 152 27.58 1.03 -3.41
CA GLY A 152 27.27 2.45 -3.22
C GLY A 152 27.00 3.26 -4.49
N SER A 153 26.97 2.64 -5.67
CA SER A 153 26.73 3.33 -6.95
C SER A 153 25.25 3.46 -7.32
N LEU A 154 24.33 2.84 -6.57
CA LEU A 154 22.89 2.84 -6.90
C LEU A 154 22.31 4.25 -7.01
N ALA A 155 22.58 5.14 -6.05
CA ALA A 155 22.01 6.49 -6.05
C ALA A 155 22.38 7.27 -7.32
N THR A 156 23.66 7.21 -7.72
CA THR A 156 24.14 7.80 -8.97
C THR A 156 23.44 7.19 -10.17
N TYR A 157 23.33 5.85 -10.21
CA TYR A 157 22.64 5.15 -11.29
C TYR A 157 21.16 5.55 -11.40
N VAL A 158 20.47 5.73 -10.27
CA VAL A 158 19.07 6.20 -10.24
C VAL A 158 18.97 7.62 -10.78
N ILE A 159 19.80 8.55 -10.32
CA ILE A 159 19.82 9.94 -10.84
C ILE A 159 20.08 9.95 -12.36
N GLU A 160 21.00 9.11 -12.82
CA GLU A 160 21.39 9.06 -14.22
C GLU A 160 20.41 8.33 -15.11
N ASN A 161 19.55 7.44 -14.62
CA ASN A 161 18.74 6.57 -15.48
C ASN A 161 17.25 6.66 -15.22
N ASN A 162 16.85 7.15 -14.05
CA ASN A 162 15.45 7.26 -13.71
C ASN A 162 14.80 8.47 -14.41
N CYS A 163 13.52 8.32 -14.73
CA CYS A 163 12.71 9.31 -15.45
C CYS A 163 13.18 9.60 -16.89
N LYS A 164 14.10 8.78 -17.44
CA LYS A 164 14.48 8.85 -18.86
C LYS A 164 13.51 8.06 -19.73
N ALA A 165 13.15 8.60 -20.89
CA ALA A 165 12.34 7.89 -21.87
C ALA A 165 13.07 6.61 -22.33
N ARG A 166 12.31 5.54 -22.60
CA ARG A 166 12.83 4.31 -23.20
C ARG A 166 13.49 4.68 -24.54
N LYS A 167 14.76 4.33 -24.72
CA LYS A 167 15.38 4.38 -26.06
C LYS A 167 14.87 3.24 -26.92
#